data_AF-A0A842YAW4-F1
#
_entry.id   AF-A0A842YAW4-F1
#
_cell.length_a   1.000
_cell.length_b   1.000
_cell.length_c   1.000
_cell.angle_alpha   90.00
_cell.angle_beta   90.00
_cell.angle_gamma   90.00
#
_symmetry.space_group_name_H-M   'P 1'
#
loop_
_entity.id
_entity.type
_entity.pdbx_description
1 polymer ?
#
loop_
_entity_poly.entity_id
_entity_poly.type
_entity_poly.pdbx_seq_one_letter_code
_entity_poly.pdbx_strand_id
1 'polypeptide(L)'
;MLILSGGTGTPKLLAGLRQLLPDEDITVVVNTAEDLWVSGNLVCPDIDTVTYLFADILDTSRWWGIKQETYHTNETLASAGHNEILLLGDRDRATHIIRSEFIRGSASLTEAVIQTTRMLGSKAHILPMCDEYVSSMITTDTGTIHFQEFWVSQRGKPDVLKVEYQGIQNTKVTEAVQRAIENEKNIIIGPSNPITSIGPILAVNGMRDLIRKKHVLAVSPIIGCEPVSGPAGKLMTACDYEVSSRGVAKYYHDLLDVFIVDEQDGPGRSGMKDVGVKMVIADTIMTTPEKSAALARIVMEQLV
;
A
#
# COMPACT_ATOMS: atom_id res chain seq x y z
N MET A 1 5.71 14.16 -8.14
CA MET A 1 6.05 12.71 -8.21
C MET A 1 4.85 11.90 -7.74
N LEU A 2 4.47 10.83 -8.46
CA LEU A 2 3.37 9.94 -8.03
C LEU A 2 3.84 8.51 -7.71
N ILE A 3 3.39 8.01 -6.55
CA ILE A 3 3.70 6.67 -6.04
C ILE A 3 2.41 5.89 -5.74
N LEU A 4 2.37 4.62 -6.12
CA LEU A 4 1.33 3.68 -5.68
C LEU A 4 1.74 3.03 -4.36
N SER A 5 0.87 3.09 -3.34
CA SER A 5 1.19 2.65 -1.98
C SER A 5 0.11 1.78 -1.36
N GLY A 6 0.56 0.80 -0.58
CA GLY A 6 -0.24 -0.01 0.36
C GLY A 6 0.70 -0.83 1.22
N GLY A 7 0.22 -1.44 2.31
CA GLY A 7 1.06 -2.16 3.27
C GLY A 7 2.19 -1.31 3.86
N THR A 8 3.28 -1.95 4.30
CA THR A 8 4.38 -1.27 5.01
C THR A 8 5.65 -1.03 4.18
N GLY A 9 5.77 -1.67 3.02
CA GLY A 9 6.94 -1.55 2.15
C GLY A 9 7.04 -0.17 1.49
N THR A 10 6.00 0.25 0.78
CA THR A 10 5.96 1.59 0.16
C THR A 10 6.11 2.74 1.15
N PRO A 11 5.45 2.76 2.33
CA PRO A 11 5.72 3.78 3.35
C PRO A 11 7.18 3.92 3.76
N LYS A 12 7.94 2.81 3.82
CA LYS A 12 9.39 2.87 4.09
C LYS A 12 10.16 3.57 2.97
N LEU A 13 9.75 3.38 1.71
CA LEU A 13 10.34 4.08 0.57
C LEU A 13 9.95 5.57 0.58
N LEU A 14 8.69 5.88 0.87
CA LEU A 14 8.20 7.25 1.01
C LEU A 14 8.95 8.02 2.11
N ALA A 15 9.29 7.35 3.22
CA ALA A 15 10.12 7.93 4.29
C ALA A 15 11.54 8.31 3.82
N GLY A 16 12.06 7.62 2.80
CA GLY A 16 13.30 8.00 2.12
C GLY A 16 13.10 9.14 1.12
N LEU A 17 12.06 9.06 0.29
CA LEU A 17 11.76 10.06 -0.75
C LEU A 17 11.53 11.45 -0.17
N ARG A 18 10.82 11.55 0.96
CA ARG A 18 10.56 12.84 1.61
C ARG A 18 11.76 13.52 2.28
N GLN A 19 12.91 12.84 2.33
CA GLN A 19 14.18 13.45 2.70
C GLN A 19 14.85 14.15 1.49
N LEU A 20 14.43 13.81 0.28
CA LEU A 20 15.00 14.28 -0.98
C LEU A 20 14.10 15.30 -1.69
N LEU A 21 12.80 15.28 -1.40
CA LEU A 21 11.78 16.12 -2.01
C LEU A 21 10.94 16.80 -0.93
N PRO A 22 10.43 18.02 -1.19
CA PRO A 22 9.34 18.59 -0.41
C PRO A 22 8.14 17.63 -0.38
N ASP A 23 7.49 17.51 0.77
CA ASP A 23 6.31 16.65 0.92
C ASP A 23 5.22 17.04 -0.08
N GLU A 24 5.08 18.33 -0.37
CA GLU A 24 4.10 18.91 -1.29
C GLU A 24 4.29 18.43 -2.74
N ASP A 25 5.50 18.00 -3.11
CA ASP A 25 5.81 17.47 -4.44
C ASP A 25 5.53 15.95 -4.55
N ILE A 26 5.08 15.33 -3.46
CA ILE A 26 4.79 13.90 -3.39
C ILE A 26 3.28 13.67 -3.43
N THR A 27 2.85 12.94 -4.45
CA THR A 27 1.49 12.42 -4.58
C THR A 27 1.49 10.90 -4.36
N VAL A 28 0.57 10.41 -3.55
CA VAL A 28 0.45 8.99 -3.24
C VAL A 28 -0.97 8.53 -3.55
N VAL A 29 -1.09 7.57 -4.47
CA VAL A 29 -2.35 6.84 -4.71
C VAL A 29 -2.33 5.59 -3.87
N VAL A 30 -3.27 5.49 -2.94
CA VAL A 30 -3.22 4.52 -1.84
C VAL A 30 -4.32 3.48 -1.99
N ASN A 31 -3.97 2.23 -1.71
CA ASN A 31 -4.89 1.12 -1.61
C ASN A 31 -6.01 1.38 -0.57
N THR A 32 -7.22 0.99 -0.91
CA THR A 32 -8.39 1.04 -0.01
C THR A 32 -9.11 -0.31 0.09
N ALA A 33 -8.56 -1.38 -0.51
CA ALA A 33 -9.17 -2.71 -0.46
C ALA A 33 -9.02 -3.39 0.90
N GLU A 34 -8.31 -2.78 1.84
CA GLU A 34 -8.18 -3.23 3.22
C GLU A 34 -9.02 -2.39 4.19
N ASP A 35 -9.77 -1.41 3.68
CA ASP A 35 -10.64 -0.54 4.45
C ASP A 35 -11.83 -1.33 5.01
N LEU A 36 -12.23 -1.01 6.24
CA LEU A 36 -13.32 -1.70 6.93
C LEU A 36 -13.95 -0.82 8.00
N TRP A 37 -15.21 -1.09 8.31
CA TRP A 37 -15.92 -0.44 9.41
C TRP A 37 -15.65 -1.18 10.72
N VAL A 38 -15.07 -0.49 11.70
CA VAL A 38 -14.82 -1.00 13.05
C VAL A 38 -15.47 -0.07 14.05
N SER A 39 -16.27 -0.62 14.96
CA SER A 39 -16.94 0.15 16.02
C SER A 39 -17.67 1.41 15.50
N GLY A 40 -18.34 1.27 14.36
CA GLY A 40 -19.14 2.33 13.73
C GLY A 40 -18.36 3.39 12.95
N ASN A 41 -17.05 3.23 12.77
CA ASN A 41 -16.21 4.17 12.04
C ASN A 41 -15.36 3.45 10.98
N LEU A 42 -15.17 4.11 9.84
CA LEU A 42 -14.32 3.64 8.76
C LEU A 42 -12.85 3.73 9.17
N VAL A 43 -12.14 2.62 9.03
CA VAL A 43 -10.68 2.50 9.20
C VAL A 43 -10.07 2.31 7.82
N CYS A 44 -9.04 3.07 7.48
CA CYS A 44 -8.37 3.03 6.17
C CYS A 44 -6.86 2.81 6.39
N PRO A 45 -6.42 1.58 6.72
CA PRO A 45 -5.09 1.35 7.29
C PRO A 45 -3.92 1.88 6.46
N ASP A 46 -4.00 1.73 5.15
CA ASP A 46 -2.96 2.17 4.22
C ASP A 46 -2.95 3.71 4.08
N ILE A 47 -4.13 4.33 3.97
CA ILE A 47 -4.28 5.80 3.95
C ILE A 47 -3.73 6.39 5.24
N ASP A 48 -4.09 5.82 6.38
CA ASP A 48 -3.71 6.30 7.70
C ASP A 48 -2.21 6.18 7.91
N THR A 49 -1.61 5.07 7.51
CA THR A 49 -0.15 4.88 7.56
C THR A 49 0.60 5.95 6.76
N VAL A 50 0.16 6.25 5.53
CA VAL A 50 0.78 7.29 4.70
C VAL A 50 0.53 8.67 5.30
N THR A 51 -0.68 8.93 5.80
CA THR A 51 -1.03 10.21 6.45
C THR A 51 -0.17 10.47 7.68
N TYR A 52 -0.04 9.48 8.56
CA TYR A 52 0.75 9.57 9.78
C TYR A 52 2.23 9.70 9.51
N LEU A 53 2.73 9.09 8.42
CA LEU A 53 4.10 9.28 7.97
C LEU A 53 4.34 10.77 7.68
N PHE A 54 3.54 11.36 6.80
CA PHE A 54 3.70 12.76 6.36
C PHE A 54 3.29 13.80 7.40
N ALA A 55 2.55 13.40 8.43
CA ALA A 55 2.25 14.23 9.61
C ALA A 55 3.29 14.07 10.74
N ASP A 56 4.36 13.29 10.54
CA ASP A 56 5.40 13.00 11.54
C ASP A 56 4.88 12.38 12.85
N ILE A 57 3.78 11.64 12.79
CA ILE A 57 3.14 10.98 13.95
C ILE A 57 3.08 9.45 13.86
N LEU A 58 3.52 8.84 12.76
CA LEU A 58 3.55 7.38 12.58
C LEU A 58 4.41 6.68 13.64
N ASP A 59 3.96 5.53 14.14
CA ASP A 59 4.81 4.57 14.86
C ASP A 59 5.68 3.77 13.87
N THR A 60 6.93 4.20 13.71
CA THR A 60 7.90 3.55 12.81
C THR A 60 8.50 2.26 13.36
N SER A 61 8.19 1.86 14.60
CA SER A 61 8.57 0.54 15.13
C SER A 61 7.69 -0.57 14.54
N ARG A 62 6.41 -0.26 14.29
CA ARG A 62 5.41 -1.19 13.75
C ARG A 62 5.02 -0.88 12.30
N TRP A 63 5.23 0.36 11.85
CA TRP A 63 4.81 0.88 10.54
C TRP A 63 3.29 0.96 10.34
N TRP A 64 2.55 1.12 11.43
CA TRP A 64 1.12 1.41 11.45
C TRP A 64 0.75 2.06 12.79
N GLY A 65 -0.34 2.83 12.81
CA GLY A 65 -0.80 3.54 14.00
C GLY A 65 0.08 4.73 14.40
N ILE A 66 -0.32 5.40 15.48
CA ILE A 66 0.31 6.64 15.95
C ILE A 66 1.37 6.33 17.02
N LYS A 67 2.49 7.06 17.02
CA LYS A 67 3.54 6.95 18.04
C LYS A 67 3.04 7.47 19.40
N GLN A 68 3.46 6.79 20.48
CA GLN A 68 3.09 7.12 21.87
C GLN A 68 1.57 7.10 22.09
N GLU A 69 0.92 6.06 21.58
CA GLU A 69 -0.53 5.87 21.63
C GLU A 69 -1.00 5.17 22.91
N THR A 70 -2.22 5.47 23.33
CA THR A 70 -2.93 4.76 24.40
C THR A 70 -4.04 3.89 23.81
N TYR A 71 -4.46 2.86 24.55
CA TYR A 71 -5.44 1.88 24.08
C TYR A 71 -6.61 1.72 25.06
N HIS A 72 -6.92 2.75 25.84
CA HIS A 72 -7.90 2.66 26.92
C HIS A 72 -9.29 2.29 26.41
N THR A 73 -9.70 2.81 25.26
CA THR A 73 -10.99 2.46 24.64
C THR A 73 -11.01 0.99 24.23
N ASN A 74 -9.95 0.52 23.56
CA ASN A 74 -9.85 -0.86 23.09
C ASN A 74 -9.83 -1.86 24.26
N GLU A 75 -9.03 -1.59 25.30
CA GLU A 75 -8.96 -2.39 26.53
C GLU A 75 -10.32 -2.44 27.24
N THR A 76 -11.03 -1.32 27.31
CA THR A 76 -12.35 -1.24 27.93
C THR A 76 -13.38 -2.06 27.13
N LEU A 77 -13.40 -1.93 25.80
CA LEU A 77 -14.28 -2.71 24.93
C LEU A 77 -14.02 -4.22 25.08
N ALA A 78 -12.75 -4.63 25.06
CA ALA A 78 -12.35 -6.01 25.25
C ALA A 78 -12.79 -6.56 26.63
N SER A 79 -12.64 -5.75 27.70
CA SER A 79 -13.09 -6.12 29.06
C SER A 79 -14.61 -6.33 29.16
N ALA A 80 -15.38 -5.67 28.29
CA ALA A 80 -16.82 -5.81 28.17
C ALA A 80 -17.25 -6.94 27.20
N GLY A 81 -16.30 -7.72 26.65
CA GLY A 81 -16.59 -8.80 25.69
C GLY A 81 -16.75 -8.34 24.24
N HIS A 82 -16.48 -7.07 23.94
CA HIS A 82 -16.53 -6.51 22.60
C HIS A 82 -15.11 -6.39 22.01
N ASN A 83 -14.66 -7.45 21.34
CA ASN A 83 -13.32 -7.46 20.73
C ASN A 83 -13.34 -6.83 19.33
N GLU A 84 -12.52 -5.80 19.13
CA GLU A 84 -12.26 -5.23 17.81
C GLU A 84 -11.27 -6.12 17.03
N ILE A 85 -11.47 -6.25 15.73
CA ILE A 85 -10.59 -7.03 14.84
C ILE A 85 -9.18 -6.43 14.73
N LEU A 86 -9.08 -5.10 14.89
CA LEU A 86 -7.84 -4.34 14.91
C LEU A 86 -7.58 -3.76 16.30
N LEU A 87 -6.30 -3.67 16.67
CA LEU A 87 -5.88 -2.92 17.86
C LEU A 87 -5.92 -1.41 17.54
N LEU A 88 -7.01 -0.76 17.93
CA LEU A 88 -7.23 0.67 17.65
C LEU A 88 -6.80 1.55 18.82
N GLY A 89 -5.88 2.47 18.53
CA GLY A 89 -5.42 3.49 19.48
C GLY A 89 -6.47 4.58 19.75
N ASP A 90 -6.35 5.29 20.87
CA ASP A 90 -7.29 6.35 21.23
C ASP A 90 -7.16 7.58 20.29
N ARG A 91 -5.93 7.99 19.93
CA ARG A 91 -5.71 9.09 18.95
C ARG A 91 -5.99 8.63 17.53
N ASP A 92 -5.63 7.39 17.19
CA ASP A 92 -5.92 6.76 15.89
C ASP A 92 -7.44 6.74 15.63
N ARG A 93 -8.22 6.39 16.65
CA ARG A 93 -9.69 6.45 16.59
C ARG A 93 -10.24 7.84 16.29
N ALA A 94 -9.57 8.92 16.71
CA ALA A 94 -9.99 10.27 16.37
C ALA A 94 -9.94 10.51 14.86
N THR A 95 -8.92 10.00 14.16
CA THR A 95 -8.85 10.02 12.69
C THR A 95 -10.04 9.31 12.07
N HIS A 96 -10.38 8.11 12.59
CA HIS A 96 -11.50 7.31 12.09
C HIS A 96 -12.84 8.04 12.27
N ILE A 97 -13.05 8.66 13.44
CA ILE A 97 -14.27 9.41 13.74
C ILE A 97 -14.42 10.59 12.77
N ILE A 98 -13.38 11.42 12.63
CA ILE A 98 -13.38 12.60 11.75
C ILE A 98 -13.68 12.19 10.30
N ARG A 99 -12.96 11.19 9.77
CA ARG A 99 -13.20 10.69 8.41
C ARG A 99 -14.63 10.21 8.24
N SER A 100 -15.13 9.45 9.22
CA SER A 100 -16.49 8.90 9.18
C SER A 100 -17.57 9.97 9.30
N GLU A 101 -17.31 11.10 9.96
CA GLU A 101 -18.23 12.25 9.96
C GLU A 101 -18.37 12.87 8.57
N PHE A 102 -17.26 13.03 7.83
CA PHE A 102 -17.34 13.48 6.42
C PHE A 102 -18.15 12.50 5.57
N ILE A 103 -17.87 11.20 5.67
CA ILE A 103 -18.60 10.17 4.92
C ILE A 103 -20.10 10.16 5.26
N ARG A 104 -20.46 10.23 6.56
CA ARG A 104 -21.86 10.34 6.97
C ARG A 104 -22.51 11.66 6.52
N GLY A 105 -21.70 12.71 6.36
CA GLY A 105 -22.06 13.97 5.74
C GLY A 105 -22.19 13.92 4.20
N SER A 106 -22.15 12.72 3.60
CA SER A 106 -22.24 12.48 2.15
C SER A 106 -21.03 12.93 1.33
N ALA A 107 -19.89 13.21 1.97
CA ALA A 107 -18.63 13.41 1.25
C ALA A 107 -18.16 12.09 0.63
N SER A 108 -17.46 12.16 -0.50
CA SER A 108 -16.77 10.99 -1.07
C SER A 108 -15.55 10.58 -0.23
N LEU A 109 -15.00 9.37 -0.47
CA LEU A 109 -13.78 8.95 0.22
C LEU A 109 -12.61 9.88 -0.09
N THR A 110 -12.45 10.28 -1.35
CA THR A 110 -11.43 11.24 -1.78
C THR A 110 -11.56 12.56 -1.02
N GLU A 111 -12.77 13.10 -0.88
CA GLU A 111 -13.00 14.33 -0.12
C GLU A 111 -12.68 14.16 1.36
N ALA A 112 -13.16 13.08 1.98
CA ALA A 112 -12.90 12.78 3.39
C ALA A 112 -11.41 12.59 3.68
N VAL A 113 -10.68 11.88 2.81
CA VAL A 113 -9.23 11.69 2.91
C VAL A 113 -8.50 13.03 2.78
N ILE A 114 -8.81 13.84 1.76
CA ILE A 114 -8.16 15.15 1.56
C ILE A 114 -8.37 16.05 2.78
N GLN A 115 -9.57 16.11 3.35
CA GLN A 115 -9.83 16.93 4.53
C GLN A 115 -9.11 16.40 5.76
N THR A 116 -9.22 15.09 6.04
CA THR A 116 -8.66 14.47 7.24
C THR A 116 -7.13 14.53 7.25
N THR A 117 -6.48 14.27 6.11
CA THR A 117 -5.02 14.34 5.97
C THR A 117 -4.48 15.75 6.20
N ARG A 118 -5.16 16.78 5.67
CA ARG A 118 -4.82 18.20 5.92
C ARG A 118 -4.99 18.58 7.38
N MET A 119 -6.07 18.14 8.02
CA MET A 119 -6.33 18.41 9.44
C MET A 119 -5.25 17.81 10.36
N LEU A 120 -4.69 16.66 9.97
CA LEU A 120 -3.59 16.01 10.68
C LEU A 120 -2.21 16.64 10.38
N GLY A 121 -2.13 17.59 9.45
CA GLY A 121 -0.89 18.29 9.10
C GLY A 121 -0.03 17.60 8.05
N SER A 122 -0.55 16.56 7.37
CA SER A 122 0.13 15.96 6.23
C SER A 122 0.18 16.94 5.07
N LYS A 123 1.37 17.11 4.48
CA LYS A 123 1.58 18.02 3.35
C LYS A 123 1.60 17.34 1.98
N ALA A 124 1.78 16.02 1.95
CA ALA A 124 1.71 15.25 0.71
C ALA A 124 0.28 15.16 0.18
N HIS A 125 0.17 14.98 -1.14
CA HIS A 125 -1.10 14.76 -1.82
C HIS A 125 -1.51 13.28 -1.73
N ILE A 126 -2.32 12.94 -0.73
CA ILE A 126 -2.76 11.55 -0.48
C ILE A 126 -4.15 11.35 -1.09
N LEU A 127 -4.26 10.37 -2.00
CA LEU A 127 -5.48 10.06 -2.73
C LEU A 127 -5.83 8.57 -2.56
N PRO A 128 -7.09 8.21 -2.25
CA PRO A 128 -7.51 6.82 -2.33
C PRO A 128 -7.57 6.35 -3.79
N MET A 129 -7.38 5.05 -4.03
CA MET A 129 -7.40 4.48 -5.38
C MET A 129 -8.76 4.65 -6.10
N CYS A 130 -9.85 4.68 -5.34
CA CYS A 130 -11.23 4.91 -5.80
C CYS A 130 -12.11 5.40 -4.64
N ASP A 131 -13.33 5.85 -4.94
CA ASP A 131 -14.31 6.24 -3.92
C ASP A 131 -15.24 5.09 -3.52
N GLU A 132 -15.40 4.09 -4.38
CA GLU A 132 -16.25 2.94 -4.12
C GLU A 132 -15.60 1.96 -3.12
N TYR A 133 -16.45 1.24 -2.39
CA TYR A 133 -16.00 0.25 -1.42
C TYR A 133 -15.46 -1.00 -2.11
N VAL A 134 -14.24 -1.38 -1.76
CA VAL A 134 -13.56 -2.59 -2.24
C VAL A 134 -13.06 -3.37 -1.03
N SER A 135 -13.19 -4.70 -1.05
CA SER A 135 -12.65 -5.55 0.00
C SER A 135 -11.80 -6.68 -0.57
N SER A 136 -10.57 -6.80 -0.08
CA SER A 136 -9.70 -7.95 -0.34
C SER A 136 -10.20 -9.16 0.46
N MET A 137 -10.78 -10.12 -0.25
CA MET A 137 -11.31 -11.35 0.31
C MET A 137 -10.35 -12.49 0.04
N ILE A 138 -10.01 -13.23 1.09
CA ILE A 138 -9.08 -14.35 1.06
C ILE A 138 -9.88 -15.63 1.27
N THR A 139 -9.93 -16.47 0.24
CA THR A 139 -10.51 -17.81 0.37
C THR A 139 -9.42 -18.75 0.87
N THR A 140 -9.66 -19.35 2.03
CA THR A 140 -8.77 -20.30 2.67
C THR A 140 -9.38 -21.70 2.69
N ASP A 141 -8.61 -22.66 3.19
CA ASP A 141 -9.06 -24.02 3.52
C ASP A 141 -10.19 -24.06 4.56
N THR A 142 -10.38 -22.99 5.34
CA THR A 142 -11.39 -22.89 6.40
C THR A 142 -12.56 -21.96 6.06
N GLY A 143 -12.54 -21.27 4.91
CA GLY A 143 -13.60 -20.37 4.47
C GLY A 143 -13.08 -19.08 3.84
N THR A 144 -14.00 -18.22 3.40
CA THR A 144 -13.66 -16.91 2.83
C THR A 144 -13.78 -15.84 3.91
N ILE A 145 -12.68 -15.12 4.15
CA ILE A 145 -12.56 -14.10 5.20
C ILE A 145 -11.95 -12.82 4.64
N HIS A 146 -12.16 -11.69 5.33
CA HIS A 146 -11.52 -10.43 4.98
C HIS A 146 -10.00 -10.51 5.21
N PHE A 147 -9.20 -9.77 4.43
CA PHE A 147 -7.74 -9.75 4.57
C PHE A 147 -7.28 -9.43 5.99
N GLN A 148 -7.91 -8.46 6.67
CA GLN A 148 -7.57 -8.12 8.05
C GLN A 148 -7.79 -9.30 9.02
N GLU A 149 -8.84 -10.10 8.80
CA GLU A 149 -9.07 -11.28 9.64
C GLU A 149 -8.01 -12.36 9.39
N PHE A 150 -7.71 -12.63 8.12
CA PHE A 150 -6.65 -13.55 7.72
C PHE A 150 -5.30 -13.17 8.34
N TRP A 151 -4.93 -11.89 8.25
CA TRP A 151 -3.60 -11.44 8.63
C TRP A 151 -3.47 -11.12 10.13
N VAL A 152 -4.44 -10.40 10.71
CA VAL A 152 -4.35 -9.93 12.10
C VAL A 152 -4.85 -11.01 13.06
N SER A 153 -6.08 -11.50 12.87
CA SER A 153 -6.69 -12.47 13.79
C SER A 153 -6.07 -13.86 13.63
N GLN A 154 -5.93 -14.33 12.38
CA GLN A 154 -5.45 -15.68 12.09
C GLN A 154 -3.93 -15.75 11.83
N ARG A 155 -3.23 -14.60 11.90
CA ARG A 155 -1.76 -14.49 11.77
C ARG A 155 -1.21 -15.08 10.47
N GLY A 156 -1.99 -15.03 9.39
CA GLY A 156 -1.64 -15.60 8.09
C GLY A 156 -1.43 -17.12 8.11
N LYS A 157 -1.90 -17.82 9.13
CA LYS A 157 -1.72 -19.27 9.28
C LYS A 157 -2.48 -20.10 8.24
N PRO A 158 -3.76 -19.81 7.91
CA PRO A 158 -4.51 -20.62 6.94
C PRO A 158 -3.82 -20.72 5.59
N ASP A 159 -4.14 -21.77 4.85
CA ASP A 159 -3.68 -21.93 3.48
C ASP A 159 -4.57 -21.11 2.55
N VAL A 160 -3.95 -20.37 1.63
CA VAL A 160 -4.67 -19.46 0.74
C VAL A 160 -4.91 -20.16 -0.59
N LEU A 161 -6.18 -20.26 -0.97
CA LEU A 161 -6.63 -20.90 -2.20
C LEU A 161 -6.93 -19.89 -3.30
N LYS A 162 -7.43 -18.71 -2.93
CA LYS A 162 -7.80 -17.65 -3.88
C LYS A 162 -7.82 -16.28 -3.21
N VAL A 163 -7.49 -15.24 -3.98
CA VAL A 163 -7.63 -13.84 -3.59
C VAL A 163 -8.60 -13.15 -4.55
N GLU A 164 -9.56 -12.40 -4.02
CA GLU A 164 -10.54 -11.65 -4.81
C GLU A 164 -10.73 -10.24 -4.26
N TYR A 165 -10.97 -9.27 -5.15
CA TYR A 165 -11.30 -7.90 -4.76
C TYR A 165 -12.80 -7.68 -4.95
N GLN A 166 -13.57 -7.90 -3.89
CA GLN A 166 -15.01 -7.73 -3.94
C GLN A 166 -15.37 -6.26 -4.16
N GLY A 167 -16.19 -5.98 -5.18
CA GLY A 167 -16.64 -4.62 -5.53
C GLY A 167 -15.78 -3.93 -6.57
N ILE A 168 -14.60 -4.48 -6.92
CA ILE A 168 -13.64 -3.85 -7.84
C ILE A 168 -14.26 -3.53 -9.21
N GLN A 169 -15.16 -4.37 -9.70
CA GLN A 169 -15.83 -4.20 -10.99
C GLN A 169 -16.74 -2.96 -11.06
N ASN A 170 -17.14 -2.41 -9.92
CA ASN A 170 -17.99 -1.21 -9.83
C ASN A 170 -17.18 0.08 -9.67
N THR A 171 -15.85 -0.03 -9.53
CA THR A 171 -14.97 1.11 -9.29
C THR A 171 -14.74 1.92 -10.56
N LYS A 172 -14.24 3.14 -10.38
CA LYS A 172 -13.64 3.94 -11.46
C LYS A 172 -12.52 4.80 -10.89
N VAL A 173 -11.55 5.16 -11.73
CA VAL A 173 -10.56 6.16 -11.35
C VAL A 173 -11.25 7.50 -11.11
N THR A 174 -10.98 8.13 -9.98
CA THR A 174 -11.55 9.45 -9.64
C THR A 174 -10.88 10.55 -10.46
N GLU A 175 -11.55 11.69 -10.65
CA GLU A 175 -10.95 12.85 -11.34
C GLU A 175 -9.67 13.35 -10.65
N ALA A 176 -9.57 13.22 -9.33
CA ALA A 176 -8.39 13.59 -8.57
C ALA A 176 -7.20 12.69 -8.95
N VAL A 177 -7.39 11.37 -8.96
CA VAL A 177 -6.34 10.41 -9.33
C VAL A 177 -6.00 10.52 -10.81
N GLN A 178 -7.00 10.66 -11.69
CA GLN A 178 -6.77 10.83 -13.12
C GLN A 178 -5.89 12.05 -13.40
N ARG A 179 -6.23 13.22 -12.84
CA ARG A 179 -5.42 14.45 -13.00
C ARG A 179 -4.01 14.29 -12.45
N ALA A 180 -3.87 13.63 -11.30
CA ALA A 180 -2.56 13.37 -10.71
C ALA A 180 -1.68 12.52 -11.64
N ILE A 181 -2.22 11.44 -12.21
CA ILE A 181 -1.49 10.60 -13.17
C ILE A 181 -1.19 11.37 -14.45
N GLU A 182 -2.16 12.11 -15.01
CA GLU A 182 -1.99 12.86 -16.25
C GLU A 182 -0.88 13.89 -16.18
N ASN A 183 -0.72 14.58 -15.04
CA ASN A 183 0.31 15.59 -14.81
C ASN A 183 1.71 15.03 -14.54
N GLU A 184 1.83 13.72 -14.34
CA GLU A 184 3.10 13.08 -14.03
C GLU A 184 3.68 12.37 -15.26
N LYS A 185 5.00 12.41 -15.39
CA LYS A 185 5.72 11.62 -16.40
C LYS A 185 6.03 10.21 -15.91
N ASN A 186 6.34 10.11 -14.62
CA ASN A 186 6.83 8.90 -13.97
C ASN A 186 5.80 8.41 -12.95
N ILE A 187 5.60 7.10 -12.89
CA ILE A 187 4.78 6.43 -11.87
C ILE A 187 5.68 5.42 -11.16
N ILE A 188 5.74 5.51 -9.83
CA ILE A 188 6.52 4.59 -9.01
C ILE A 188 5.58 3.58 -8.33
N ILE A 189 5.85 2.30 -8.49
CA ILE A 189 5.24 1.22 -7.72
C ILE A 189 6.21 0.87 -6.60
N GLY A 190 5.82 1.16 -5.35
CA GLY A 190 6.67 0.86 -4.20
C GLY A 190 6.79 -0.64 -3.90
N PRO A 191 7.75 -1.05 -3.04
CA PRO A 191 8.05 -2.45 -2.74
C PRO A 191 7.04 -3.05 -1.75
N SER A 192 5.76 -3.06 -2.15
CA SER A 192 4.66 -3.65 -1.40
C SER A 192 4.07 -4.86 -2.11
N ASN A 193 3.19 -5.59 -1.41
CA ASN A 193 2.60 -6.82 -1.91
C ASN A 193 1.92 -6.60 -3.28
N PRO A 194 2.35 -7.29 -4.35
CA PRO A 194 1.79 -7.07 -5.69
C PRO A 194 0.32 -7.52 -5.78
N ILE A 195 -0.11 -8.44 -4.91
CA ILE A 195 -1.46 -8.97 -4.89
C ILE A 195 -2.38 -8.04 -4.10
N THR A 196 -2.22 -7.90 -2.78
CA THR A 196 -3.21 -7.18 -1.96
C THR A 196 -2.93 -5.71 -1.70
N SER A 197 -1.71 -5.22 -1.96
CA SER A 197 -1.38 -3.80 -1.75
C SER A 197 -1.40 -3.00 -3.06
N ILE A 198 -0.68 -3.44 -4.09
CA ILE A 198 -0.65 -2.75 -5.40
C ILE A 198 -1.74 -3.26 -6.34
N GLY A 199 -2.02 -4.56 -6.30
CA GLY A 199 -2.98 -5.22 -7.17
C GLY A 199 -4.38 -4.59 -7.17
N PRO A 200 -4.98 -4.18 -6.03
CA PRO A 200 -6.30 -3.56 -6.04
C PRO A 200 -6.28 -2.19 -6.72
N ILE A 201 -5.21 -1.41 -6.53
CA ILE A 201 -5.03 -0.11 -7.19
C ILE A 201 -5.05 -0.30 -8.71
N LEU A 202 -4.25 -1.25 -9.22
CA LEU A 202 -4.19 -1.56 -10.66
C LEU A 202 -5.47 -2.20 -11.19
N ALA A 203 -6.29 -2.79 -10.32
CA ALA A 203 -7.55 -3.42 -10.71
C ALA A 203 -8.72 -2.43 -10.80
N VAL A 204 -8.57 -1.20 -10.31
CA VAL A 204 -9.59 -0.14 -10.50
C VAL A 204 -9.82 0.09 -11.99
N ASN A 205 -11.08 0.15 -12.42
CA ASN A 205 -11.44 0.26 -13.84
C ASN A 205 -10.82 1.52 -14.46
N GLY A 206 -10.01 1.33 -15.51
CA GLY A 206 -9.30 2.40 -16.23
C GLY A 206 -7.92 2.75 -15.65
N MET A 207 -7.52 2.23 -14.48
CA MET A 207 -6.24 2.58 -13.85
C MET A 207 -5.04 2.11 -14.69
N ARG A 208 -5.04 0.83 -15.11
CA ARG A 208 -3.98 0.27 -15.96
C ARG A 208 -3.80 1.05 -17.26
N ASP A 209 -4.89 1.47 -17.90
CA ASP A 209 -4.84 2.21 -19.17
C ASP A 209 -4.23 3.61 -19.02
N LEU A 210 -4.41 4.24 -17.84
CA LEU A 210 -3.77 5.51 -17.52
C LEU A 210 -2.27 5.32 -17.25
N ILE A 211 -1.91 4.33 -16.43
CA ILE A 211 -0.54 4.07 -16.02
C ILE A 211 0.33 3.62 -17.21
N ARG A 212 -0.21 2.79 -18.12
CA ARG A 212 0.52 2.31 -19.30
C ARG A 212 1.04 3.41 -20.22
N LYS A 213 0.50 4.63 -20.13
CA LYS A 213 0.92 5.80 -20.92
C LYS A 213 2.11 6.55 -20.30
N LYS A 214 2.60 6.10 -19.15
CA LYS A 214 3.61 6.77 -18.33
C LYS A 214 4.88 5.93 -18.27
N HIS A 215 5.97 6.54 -17.81
CA HIS A 215 7.20 5.81 -17.49
C HIS A 215 7.06 5.14 -16.12
N VAL A 216 7.00 3.81 -16.06
CA VAL A 216 6.71 3.08 -14.81
C VAL A 216 7.96 2.43 -14.25
N LEU A 217 8.23 2.74 -12.99
CA LEU A 217 9.29 2.14 -12.21
C LEU A 217 8.68 1.31 -11.09
N ALA A 218 9.16 0.10 -10.86
CA ALA A 218 8.79 -0.69 -9.68
C ALA A 218 10.02 -1.13 -8.90
N VAL A 219 9.87 -1.18 -7.58
CA VAL A 219 10.84 -1.82 -6.68
C VAL A 219 10.29 -3.18 -6.26
N SER A 220 11.09 -4.24 -6.39
CA SER A 220 10.67 -5.57 -5.97
C SER A 220 10.44 -5.63 -4.45
N PRO A 221 9.32 -6.23 -3.99
CA PRO A 221 9.11 -6.54 -2.58
C PRO A 221 9.72 -7.89 -2.16
N ILE A 222 10.26 -8.66 -3.10
CA ILE A 222 10.81 -10.01 -2.89
C ILE A 222 12.33 -9.95 -2.92
N ILE A 223 12.96 -10.69 -2.00
CA ILE A 223 14.40 -10.91 -1.95
C ILE A 223 14.63 -12.42 -1.96
N GLY A 224 15.25 -12.94 -3.02
CA GLY A 224 15.39 -14.36 -3.25
C GLY A 224 14.04 -15.00 -3.55
N CYS A 225 13.56 -15.80 -2.61
CA CYS A 225 12.28 -16.52 -2.68
C CYS A 225 11.28 -16.11 -1.59
N GLU A 226 11.56 -15.03 -0.85
CA GLU A 226 10.72 -14.58 0.27
C GLU A 226 10.46 -13.08 0.21
N PRO A 227 9.26 -12.61 0.62
CA PRO A 227 9.03 -11.19 0.83
C PRO A 227 9.77 -10.68 2.07
N VAL A 228 10.14 -9.40 2.07
CA VAL A 228 10.76 -8.76 3.25
C VAL A 228 9.85 -8.85 4.49
N SER A 229 8.54 -8.76 4.28
CA SER A 229 7.53 -8.95 5.33
C SER A 229 6.15 -9.24 4.74
N GLY A 230 5.24 -9.72 5.57
CA GLY A 230 3.84 -9.92 5.20
C GLY A 230 3.57 -11.23 4.42
N PRO A 231 2.30 -11.48 4.05
CA PRO A 231 1.87 -12.77 3.49
C PRO A 231 2.12 -12.91 1.98
N ALA A 232 2.90 -12.03 1.34
CA ALA A 232 2.98 -11.94 -0.13
C ALA A 232 3.34 -13.28 -0.79
N GLY A 233 4.22 -14.10 -0.20
CA GLY A 233 4.56 -15.41 -0.74
C GLY A 233 3.36 -16.35 -0.89
N LYS A 234 2.48 -16.42 0.14
CA LYS A 234 1.25 -17.22 0.08
C LYS A 234 0.29 -16.67 -0.98
N LEU A 235 0.11 -15.35 -1.01
CA LEU A 235 -0.86 -14.72 -1.90
C LEU A 235 -0.43 -14.79 -3.37
N MET A 236 0.86 -14.62 -3.66
CA MET A 236 1.41 -14.78 -5.00
C MET A 236 1.23 -16.21 -5.50
N THR A 237 1.56 -17.20 -4.66
CA THR A 237 1.38 -18.62 -4.99
C THR A 237 -0.09 -18.95 -5.30
N ALA A 238 -1.02 -18.45 -4.48
CA ALA A 238 -2.46 -18.63 -4.69
C ALA A 238 -3.02 -17.94 -5.95
N CYS A 239 -2.26 -17.02 -6.53
CA CYS A 239 -2.58 -16.34 -7.79
C CYS A 239 -1.71 -16.84 -8.96
N ASP A 240 -1.08 -18.01 -8.83
CA ASP A 240 -0.23 -18.64 -9.84
C ASP A 240 1.02 -17.82 -10.24
N TYR A 241 1.50 -16.97 -9.34
CA TYR A 241 2.77 -16.25 -9.50
C TYR A 241 3.87 -16.88 -8.67
N GLU A 242 5.04 -17.02 -9.30
CA GLU A 242 6.28 -17.42 -8.63
C GLU A 242 6.65 -16.39 -7.56
N VAL A 243 7.01 -16.85 -6.35
CA VAL A 243 7.52 -15.98 -5.27
C VAL A 243 8.97 -15.60 -5.57
N SER A 244 9.16 -14.67 -6.48
CA SER A 244 10.45 -14.15 -6.90
C SER A 244 10.30 -12.76 -7.51
N SER A 245 11.40 -12.00 -7.58
CA SER A 245 11.45 -10.74 -8.34
C SER A 245 11.00 -10.94 -9.80
N ARG A 246 11.28 -12.10 -10.42
CA ARG A 246 10.80 -12.44 -11.76
C ARG A 246 9.28 -12.61 -11.82
N GLY A 247 8.67 -13.25 -10.82
CA GLY A 247 7.22 -13.39 -10.73
C GLY A 247 6.51 -12.04 -10.59
N VAL A 248 7.10 -11.13 -9.81
CA VAL A 248 6.63 -9.73 -9.69
C VAL A 248 6.73 -9.00 -11.02
N ALA A 249 7.86 -9.12 -11.73
CA ALA A 249 8.02 -8.49 -13.03
C ALA A 249 7.01 -9.03 -14.07
N LYS A 250 6.68 -10.32 -14.04
CA LYS A 250 5.61 -10.90 -14.86
C LYS A 250 4.24 -10.31 -14.52
N TYR A 251 3.95 -10.09 -13.23
CA TYR A 251 2.70 -9.47 -12.79
C TYR A 251 2.54 -8.05 -13.35
N TYR A 252 3.64 -7.28 -13.46
CA TYR A 252 3.65 -5.91 -14.00
C TYR A 252 4.09 -5.80 -15.47
N HIS A 253 4.20 -6.91 -16.21
CA HIS A 253 4.87 -6.95 -17.53
C HIS A 253 4.31 -5.97 -18.57
N ASP A 254 3.04 -5.61 -18.45
CA ASP A 254 2.33 -4.73 -19.37
C ASP A 254 2.48 -3.24 -19.04
N LEU A 255 3.14 -2.92 -17.92
CA LEU A 255 3.32 -1.56 -17.41
C LEU A 255 4.79 -1.18 -17.27
N LEU A 256 5.66 -2.14 -16.93
CA LEU A 256 6.97 -1.87 -16.32
C LEU A 256 8.06 -1.45 -17.33
N ASP A 257 8.68 -0.29 -17.10
CA ASP A 257 9.85 0.17 -17.88
C ASP A 257 11.18 -0.04 -17.15
N VAL A 258 11.19 0.18 -15.83
CA VAL A 258 12.36 0.00 -14.97
C VAL A 258 12.01 -0.85 -13.77
N PHE A 259 12.83 -1.86 -13.49
CA PHE A 259 12.65 -2.73 -12.36
C PHE A 259 13.88 -2.73 -11.44
N ILE A 260 13.68 -2.28 -10.20
CA ILE A 260 14.71 -2.26 -9.17
C ILE A 260 14.57 -3.54 -8.34
N VAL A 261 15.66 -4.29 -8.23
CA VAL A 261 15.74 -5.59 -7.56
C VAL A 261 16.88 -5.61 -6.55
N ASP A 262 16.75 -6.48 -5.56
CA ASP A 262 17.79 -6.62 -4.54
C ASP A 262 19.11 -7.16 -5.12
N GLU A 263 20.24 -6.82 -4.49
CA GLU A 263 21.56 -7.36 -4.81
C GLU A 263 21.59 -8.90 -4.80
N GLN A 264 20.77 -9.52 -3.95
CA GLN A 264 20.66 -10.97 -3.87
C GLN A 264 19.97 -11.60 -5.09
N ASP A 265 19.17 -10.82 -5.81
CA ASP A 265 18.36 -11.21 -6.97
C ASP A 265 18.96 -10.77 -8.32
N GLY A 266 20.22 -10.34 -8.33
CA GLY A 266 20.88 -9.85 -9.55
C GLY A 266 20.84 -10.83 -10.76
N PRO A 267 21.16 -10.35 -11.98
CA PRO A 267 20.92 -11.02 -13.27
C PRO A 267 21.57 -12.40 -13.45
N GLY A 268 22.47 -12.82 -12.55
CA GLY A 268 23.07 -14.16 -12.52
C GLY A 268 22.30 -15.21 -11.71
N ARG A 269 21.31 -14.81 -10.90
CA ARG A 269 20.64 -15.70 -9.93
C ARG A 269 19.13 -15.88 -10.13
N SER A 270 18.48 -14.97 -10.85
CA SER A 270 17.01 -14.85 -10.86
C SER A 270 16.32 -15.16 -12.20
N GLY A 271 17.04 -15.65 -13.22
CA GLY A 271 16.46 -15.94 -14.54
C GLY A 271 15.82 -14.71 -15.19
N MET A 272 16.33 -13.52 -14.86
CA MET A 272 15.70 -12.22 -15.14
C MET A 272 16.17 -11.60 -16.46
N LYS A 273 17.11 -12.24 -17.16
CA LYS A 273 17.60 -11.83 -18.49
C LYS A 273 16.49 -11.76 -19.54
N ASP A 274 15.45 -12.58 -19.38
CA ASP A 274 14.37 -12.72 -20.35
C ASP A 274 13.15 -11.82 -20.04
N VAL A 275 13.22 -10.96 -19.01
CA VAL A 275 12.09 -10.12 -18.57
C VAL A 275 11.86 -8.90 -19.47
N GLY A 276 12.82 -8.53 -20.32
CA GLY A 276 12.63 -7.48 -21.33
C GLY A 276 12.52 -6.04 -20.79
N VAL A 277 12.82 -5.83 -19.51
CA VAL A 277 12.72 -4.55 -18.79
C VAL A 277 14.10 -4.09 -18.33
N LYS A 278 14.35 -2.78 -18.27
CA LYS A 278 15.60 -2.23 -17.72
C LYS A 278 15.70 -2.59 -16.24
N MET A 279 16.69 -3.39 -15.88
CA MET A 279 16.94 -3.79 -14.48
C MET A 279 17.97 -2.89 -13.81
N VAL A 280 17.71 -2.55 -12.55
CA VAL A 280 18.62 -1.84 -11.65
C VAL A 280 18.78 -2.66 -10.38
N ILE A 281 20.01 -2.86 -9.94
CA ILE A 281 20.32 -3.64 -8.74
C ILE A 281 20.62 -2.66 -7.61
N ALA A 282 20.01 -2.87 -6.44
CA ALA A 282 20.16 -2.02 -5.28
C ALA A 282 19.98 -2.81 -3.97
N ASP A 283 20.50 -2.31 -2.85
CA ASP A 283 20.06 -2.78 -1.52
C ASP A 283 18.63 -2.30 -1.27
N THR A 284 17.67 -3.23 -1.28
CA THR A 284 16.24 -2.91 -1.10
C THR A 284 15.77 -3.04 0.35
N ILE A 285 16.66 -3.43 1.27
CA ILE A 285 16.34 -3.67 2.68
C ILE A 285 16.32 -2.34 3.45
N MET A 286 15.13 -1.78 3.64
CA MET A 286 14.91 -0.50 4.31
C MET A 286 14.77 -0.64 5.85
N THR A 287 15.85 -1.01 6.54
CA THR A 287 15.87 -1.17 8.01
C THR A 287 16.12 0.12 8.79
N THR A 288 16.67 1.15 8.14
CA THR A 288 16.95 2.46 8.76
C THR A 288 16.55 3.61 7.82
N PRO A 289 16.33 4.83 8.34
CA PRO A 289 16.05 6.00 7.52
C PRO A 289 17.10 6.27 6.43
N GLU A 290 18.38 5.99 6.71
CA GLU A 290 19.49 6.17 5.76
C GLU A 290 19.40 5.17 4.61
N LYS A 291 19.02 3.92 4.89
CA LYS A 291 18.79 2.90 3.85
C LYS A 291 17.58 3.24 2.98
N SER A 292 16.47 3.69 3.58
CA SER A 292 15.32 4.21 2.83
C SER A 292 15.73 5.37 1.92
N ALA A 293 16.52 6.33 2.42
CA ALA A 293 16.99 7.46 1.63
C ALA A 293 17.98 7.05 0.51
N ALA A 294 18.81 6.03 0.75
CA ALA A 294 19.70 5.47 -0.26
C ALA A 294 18.93 4.82 -1.42
N LEU A 295 17.94 3.99 -1.12
CA LEU A 295 17.07 3.39 -2.14
C LEU A 295 16.26 4.47 -2.88
N ALA A 296 15.74 5.47 -2.16
CA ALA A 296 15.02 6.59 -2.75
C ALA A 296 15.88 7.38 -3.75
N ARG A 297 17.18 7.59 -3.48
CA ARG A 297 18.11 8.21 -4.45
C ARG A 297 18.23 7.38 -5.72
N ILE A 298 18.36 6.07 -5.59
CA ILE A 298 18.44 5.17 -6.75
C ILE A 298 17.15 5.26 -7.58
N VAL A 299 15.98 5.27 -6.94
CA VAL A 299 14.69 5.47 -7.63
C VAL A 299 14.67 6.81 -8.39
N MET A 300 15.11 7.90 -7.75
CA MET A 300 15.17 9.24 -8.34
C MET A 300 16.08 9.31 -9.58
N GLU A 301 17.20 8.59 -9.57
CA GLU A 301 18.15 8.54 -10.70
C GLU A 301 17.58 7.86 -11.95
N GLN A 302 16.47 7.12 -11.82
CA GLN A 302 15.84 6.41 -12.94
C GLN A 302 14.69 7.17 -13.59
N LEU A 303 14.30 8.34 -13.06
CA LEU A 303 13.18 9.14 -13.58
C LEU A 303 13.54 9.86 -14.90
N VAL A 304 12.51 10.13 -15.74
CA VAL A 304 12.64 10.84 -17.03
C VAL A 304 11.84 12.14 -17.13
#